data_AF-A0A536AMC9-F1
#
_entry.id   AF-A0A536AMC9-F1
#
_cell.length_a   1.000
_cell.length_b   1.000
_cell.length_c   1.000
_cell.angle_alpha   90.00
_cell.angle_beta   90.00
_cell.angle_gamma   90.00
#
_symmetry.space_group_name_H-M   'P 1'
#
loop_
_entity.id
_entity.type
_entity.pdbx_description
1 polymer ?
#
loop_
_entity_poly.entity_id
_entity_poly.type
_entity_poly.pdbx_seq_one_letter_code
_entity_poly.pdbx_strand_id
1 'polypeptide(L)'
;MNIITPSHFREAELRRALRHCLAALSADGVLVLGRSPTDEAADVGATIYGRQGAALQVLERINGGAEVEGLIEDAWNDTRRDHEETPLAAGYVSPAG
;
A
#
# COMPACT_ATOMS: atom_id res chain seq x y z
N MET A 1 -9.88 -0.51 7.51
CA MET A 1 -9.32 0.85 7.31
C MET A 1 -8.01 0.90 8.07
N ASN A 2 -6.87 1.01 7.39
CA ASN A 2 -5.55 1.01 8.03
C ASN A 2 -5.05 2.46 8.05
N ILE A 3 -5.16 3.13 9.20
CA ILE A 3 -4.65 4.49 9.37
C ILE A 3 -3.21 4.37 9.84
N ILE A 4 -2.26 4.86 9.04
CA ILE A 4 -0.86 4.92 9.43
C ILE A 4 -0.47 6.38 9.56
N THR A 5 -0.33 6.85 10.80
CA THR A 5 0.12 8.22 11.07
C THR A 5 1.64 8.24 11.14
N PRO A 6 2.36 8.90 10.21
CA PRO A 6 3.81 8.84 10.12
C PRO A 6 4.55 9.30 11.38
N SER A 7 3.95 10.20 12.18
CA SER A 7 4.51 10.73 13.42
C SER A 7 4.74 9.70 14.53
N HIS A 8 4.16 8.50 14.42
CA HIS A 8 4.27 7.45 15.43
C HIS A 8 5.19 6.29 15.05
N PHE A 9 5.71 6.29 13.82
CA PHE A 9 6.50 5.19 13.29
C PHE A 9 7.80 5.71 12.71
N ARG A 10 8.88 4.96 12.91
CA ARG A 10 10.10 5.20 12.15
C ARG A 10 9.83 4.87 10.68
N GLU A 11 10.55 5.53 9.78
CA GLU A 11 10.41 5.31 8.33
C GLU A 11 10.50 3.83 7.94
N ALA A 12 11.41 3.06 8.55
CA ALA A 12 11.55 1.63 8.30
C ALA A 12 10.32 0.81 8.71
N GLU A 13 9.67 1.17 9.81
CA GLU A 13 8.43 0.53 10.29
C GLU A 13 7.27 0.87 9.37
N LEU A 14 7.19 2.14 8.95
CA LEU A 14 6.21 2.63 7.99
C LEU A 14 6.36 1.89 6.65
N ARG A 15 7.57 1.80 6.09
CA ARG A 15 7.85 1.08 4.84
C ARG A 15 7.43 -0.39 4.93
N ARG A 16 7.73 -1.06 6.05
CA ARG A 16 7.30 -2.44 6.30
C ARG A 16 5.77 -2.57 6.35
N ALA A 17 5.09 -1.67 7.06
CA ALA A 17 3.64 -1.68 7.15
C ALA A 17 2.97 -1.46 5.78
N LEU A 18 3.51 -0.52 5.00
CA LEU A 18 3.04 -0.23 3.64
C LEU A 18 3.20 -1.44 2.72
N ARG A 19 4.35 -2.11 2.73
CA ARG A 19 4.56 -3.36 1.98
C ARG A 19 3.51 -4.42 2.29
N HIS A 20 3.22 -4.66 3.57
CA HIS A 20 2.20 -5.64 3.95
C HIS A 20 0.80 -5.23 3.48
N CYS A 21 0.46 -3.94 3.53
CA CYS A 21 -0.83 -3.45 3.03
C CYS A 21 -0.94 -3.61 1.50
N LEU A 22 0.13 -3.30 0.77
CA LEU A 22 0.17 -3.38 -0.69
C LEU A 22 0.12 -4.84 -1.18
N ALA A 23 0.82 -5.75 -0.50
CA ALA A 23 0.78 -7.18 -0.81
C ALA A 23 -0.62 -7.79 -0.57
N ALA A 24 -1.35 -7.30 0.44
CA ALA A 24 -2.72 -7.72 0.73
C ALA A 24 -3.78 -7.06 -0.17
N LEU A 25 -3.40 -6.07 -0.98
CA LEU A 25 -4.34 -5.32 -1.82
C LEU A 25 -4.79 -6.17 -3.00
N SER A 26 -6.10 -6.39 -3.13
CA SER A 26 -6.67 -7.08 -4.29
C SER A 26 -6.43 -6.31 -5.60
N ALA A 27 -6.59 -6.98 -6.75
CA ALA A 27 -6.28 -6.41 -8.07
C ALA A 27 -7.03 -5.11 -8.41
N ASP A 28 -8.18 -4.88 -7.77
CA ASP A 28 -9.00 -3.66 -7.86
C ASP A 28 -9.24 -3.04 -6.47
N GLY A 29 -8.34 -3.33 -5.53
CA GLY A 29 -8.40 -2.87 -4.16
C GLY A 29 -8.04 -1.39 -4.03
N VAL A 30 -8.55 -0.79 -2.95
CA VAL A 30 -8.27 0.60 -2.60
C VAL A 30 -7.45 0.67 -1.32
N LEU A 31 -6.37 1.46 -1.36
CA LEU A 31 -5.58 1.85 -0.19
C LEU A 31 -5.84 3.32 0.10
N VAL A 32 -6.22 3.63 1.34
CA VAL A 32 -6.40 5.01 1.81
C VAL A 32 -5.35 5.30 2.86
N LEU A 33 -4.56 6.34 2.64
CA LEU A 33 -3.60 6.85 3.62
C LEU A 33 -4.08 8.22 4.06
N GLY A 34 -4.17 8.43 5.35
CA GLY A 34 -4.63 9.67 5.94
C GLY A 34 -3.63 10.22 6.94
N ARG A 35 -3.63 11.54 7.08
CA ARG A 35 -2.93 12.29 8.12
C ARG A 35 -3.92 13.26 8.74
N SER A 36 -3.98 13.27 10.06
CA SER A 36 -4.70 14.28 10.84
C SER A 36 -3.65 15.01 11.68
N PRO A 37 -3.13 16.16 11.23
CA PRO A 37 -2.15 16.92 12.01
C PRO A 37 -2.79 17.58 13.24
N THR A 38 -4.11 17.83 13.19
CA THR A 38 -4.94 18.36 14.27
C THR A 38 -6.21 17.51 14.40
N ASP A 39 -7.06 17.83 15.39
CA ASP A 39 -8.39 17.23 15.56
C ASP A 39 -9.46 17.90 14.67
N GLU A 40 -9.10 18.93 13.91
CA GLU A 40 -10.02 19.64 13.03
C GLU A 40 -10.22 18.86 11.72
N ALA A 41 -11.48 18.58 11.39
CA ALA A 41 -11.83 17.81 10.19
C ALA A 41 -11.33 18.45 8.89
N ALA A 42 -11.21 19.78 8.86
CA ALA A 42 -10.71 20.54 7.70
C ALA A 42 -9.23 20.28 7.42
N ASP A 43 -8.46 19.85 8.43
CA ASP A 43 -7.02 19.62 8.32
C ASP A 43 -6.68 18.17 7.95
N VAL A 44 -7.69 17.29 7.83
CA VAL A 44 -7.49 15.89 7.45
C VAL A 44 -7.02 15.83 6.00
N GLY A 45 -5.77 15.44 5.80
CA GLY A 45 -5.19 15.15 4.49
C GLY A 45 -5.27 13.66 4.19
N ALA A 46 -5.64 13.27 2.97
CA ALA A 46 -5.65 11.87 2.58
C ALA A 46 -5.35 11.65 1.10
N THR A 47 -4.61 10.58 0.80
CA THR A 47 -4.40 10.12 -0.58
C THR A 47 -5.06 8.75 -0.75
N ILE A 48 -5.91 8.65 -1.77
CA ILE A 48 -6.61 7.41 -2.13
C ILE A 48 -5.90 6.81 -3.34
N TYR A 49 -5.42 5.58 -3.18
CA TYR A 49 -4.75 4.82 -4.21
C TYR A 49 -5.65 3.66 -4.67
N GLY A 50 -5.76 3.47 -5.97
CA GLY A 50 -6.40 2.31 -6.58
C GLY A 50 -5.35 1.39 -7.19
N ARG A 51 -5.48 0.09 -6.95
CA ARG A 51 -4.77 -0.90 -7.77
C ARG A 51 -5.59 -1.16 -9.03
N GLN A 52 -4.93 -1.16 -10.17
CA GLN A 52 -5.49 -1.64 -11.43
C GLN A 52 -4.51 -2.63 -12.04
N GLY A 53 -4.80 -3.91 -11.84
CA GLY A 53 -3.90 -5.00 -12.23
C GLY A 53 -2.55 -4.91 -11.51
N ALA A 54 -1.49 -4.59 -12.25
CA ALA A 54 -0.13 -4.49 -11.74
C ALA A 54 0.33 -3.04 -11.47
N ALA A 55 -0.55 -2.06 -11.63
CA ALA A 55 -0.26 -0.66 -11.36
C ALA A 55 -0.98 -0.19 -10.09
N LEU A 56 -0.32 0.71 -9.35
CA LEU A 56 -0.92 1.49 -8.29
C LEU A 56 -1.01 2.94 -8.78
N GLN A 57 -2.18 3.55 -8.66
CA GLN A 57 -2.42 4.91 -9.14
C GLN A 57 -3.14 5.74 -8.07
N VAL A 58 -2.88 7.04 -8.06
CA VAL A 58 -3.63 7.98 -7.23
C VAL A 58 -4.99 8.21 -7.87
N LEU A 59 -6.07 7.90 -7.14
CA LEU A 59 -7.43 8.19 -7.54
C LEU A 59 -7.86 9.59 -7.09
N GLU A 60 -7.50 9.96 -5.85
CA GLU A 60 -7.95 11.21 -5.24
C GLU A 60 -6.99 11.71 -4.17
N ARG A 61 -6.95 13.04 -3.99
CA ARG A 61 -6.27 13.72 -2.88
C ARG A 61 -7.26 14.63 -2.17
N ILE A 62 -7.36 14.46 -0.86
CA ILE A 62 -8.13 15.30 0.05
C ILE A 62 -7.13 16.21 0.78
N ASN A 63 -7.38 17.52 0.76
CA ASN A 63 -6.59 18.55 1.45
C ASN A 63 -5.06 18.40 1.28
N GLY A 64 -4.61 18.16 0.04
CA GLY A 64 -3.17 18.04 -0.28
C GLY A 64 -2.58 16.63 -0.12
N GLY A 65 -3.30 15.69 0.48
CA GLY A 65 -2.88 14.29 0.57
C GLY A 65 -2.18 13.90 1.88
N ALA A 66 -1.55 12.73 1.88
CA ALA A 66 -0.90 12.16 3.07
C ALA A 66 0.62 12.45 3.19
N GLU A 67 1.24 13.12 2.21
CA GLU A 67 2.69 13.45 2.18
C GLU A 67 3.66 12.24 2.31
N VAL A 68 3.24 11.04 1.90
CA VAL A 68 4.05 9.80 1.97
C VAL A 68 4.26 9.16 0.60
N GLU A 69 4.11 9.91 -0.49
CA GLU A 69 4.07 9.38 -1.85
C GLU A 69 5.38 8.70 -2.26
N GLY A 70 6.53 9.29 -1.90
CA GLY A 70 7.84 8.66 -2.16
C GLY A 70 7.99 7.31 -1.44
N LEU A 71 7.51 7.20 -0.19
CA LEU A 71 7.55 5.94 0.55
C LEU A 71 6.60 4.88 -0.03
N ILE A 72 5.48 5.32 -0.62
CA ILE A 72 4.54 4.42 -1.29
C ILE A 72 5.12 3.88 -2.58
N GLU A 73 5.76 4.72 -3.39
CA GLU A 73 6.41 4.31 -4.62
C GLU A 73 7.51 3.28 -4.34
N ASP A 74 8.37 3.55 -3.36
CA ASP A 74 9.41 2.61 -2.90
C ASP A 74 8.79 1.27 -2.45
N ALA A 75 7.80 1.32 -1.55
CA ALA A 75 7.17 0.11 -1.01
C ALA A 75 6.43 -0.71 -2.08
N TRP A 76 5.86 -0.04 -3.09
CA TRP A 76 5.21 -0.71 -4.22
C TRP A 76 6.20 -1.42 -5.12
N ASN A 77 7.32 -0.77 -5.44
CA ASN A 77 8.40 -1.37 -6.23
C ASN A 77 8.98 -2.59 -5.52
N ASP A 78 9.22 -2.51 -4.21
CA ASP A 78 9.67 -3.65 -3.39
C ASP A 78 8.66 -4.81 -3.45
N THR A 79 7.37 -4.52 -3.29
CA THR A 79 6.29 -5.53 -3.30
C THR A 79 6.22 -6.24 -4.66
N ARG A 80 6.39 -5.51 -5.76
CA ARG A 80 6.40 -6.10 -7.11
C ARG A 80 7.59 -7.04 -7.31
N ARG A 81 8.78 -6.68 -6.82
CA ARG A 81 9.97 -7.54 -6.92
C ARG A 81 9.77 -8.86 -6.17
N ASP A 82 9.19 -8.81 -4.97
CA ASP A 82 8.89 -10.02 -4.19
C ASP A 82 7.92 -10.97 -4.94
N HIS A 83 6.94 -10.42 -5.66
CA HIS A 83 5.99 -11.20 -6.47
C HIS A 83 6.59 -11.74 -7.77
N GLU A 84 7.53 -11.02 -8.40
CA GLU A 84 8.23 -11.48 -9.60
C GLU A 84 9.28 -12.57 -9.28
N GLU A 85 9.86 -12.55 -8.07
CA GLU A 85 10.83 -13.54 -7.58
C GLU A 85 10.20 -14.78 -6.92
N THR A 86 8.87 -14.87 -6.86
CA THR A 86 8.18 -16.11 -6.49
C THR A 86 7.88 -16.90 -7.76
N PRO A 87 8.74 -17.83 -8.24
CA PRO A 87 8.32 -18.73 -9.30
C PRO A 87 7.13 -19.51 -8.76
N LEU A 88 6.02 -19.52 -9.52
CA LEU A 88 4.91 -20.44 -9.32
C LEU A 88 5.50 -21.80 -8.99
N ALA A 89 5.41 -22.21 -7.71
CA ALA A 89 5.92 -23.49 -7.27
C ALA A 89 5.32 -24.54 -8.20
N ALA A 90 6.22 -25.22 -8.91
CA ALA A 90 5.91 -26.15 -9.96
C ALA A 90 4.87 -27.18 -9.49
N GLY A 91 3.89 -27.43 -10.36
CA GLY A 91 3.02 -28.60 -10.43
C GLY A 91 2.79 -29.39 -9.14
N TYR A 92 1.61 -29.19 -8.53
CA TYR A 92 0.97 -30.28 -7.81
C TYR A 92 0.54 -31.35 -8.83
N VAL A 93 1.40 -32.33 -9.08
CA VAL A 93 1.00 -33.61 -9.66
C VAL A 93 0.19 -34.35 -8.59
N SER A 94 -1.10 -34.55 -8.86
CA SER A 94 -1.96 -35.39 -8.04
C SER A 94 -1.52 -36.86 -8.17
N PRO A 95 -1.21 -37.59 -7.08
CA PRO A 95 -1.07 -39.02 -7.19
C PRO A 95 -2.48 -39.62 -7.25
N ALA A 96 -2.83 -40.19 -8.39
CA ALA A 96 -3.99 -41.05 -8.54
C ALA A 96 -3.85 -42.25 -7.59
N GLY A 97 -4.90 -42.49 -6.79
CA GLY A 97 -5.12 -43.69 -5.99
C GLY A 97 -6.54 -44.16 -6.19
#